data_AF-A0A848YG01-F1
#
_entry.id   AF-A0A848YG01-F1
#
_cell.length_a   1.000
_cell.length_b   1.000
_cell.length_c   1.000
_cell.angle_alpha   90.00
_cell.angle_beta   90.00
_cell.angle_gamma   90.00
#
_symmetry.space_group_name_H-M   'P 1'
#
loop_
_entity.id
_entity.type
_entity.pdbx_description
1 polymer ?
#
loop_
_entity_poly.entity_id
_entity_poly.type
_entity_poly.pdbx_seq_one_letter_code
_entity_poly.pdbx_strand_id
1 'polypeptide(L)'
;MEEADLRHAQVRHGDLYQLPLQAGSVDLVIIHQVLHFLDDPASALAEAARVLKPGGRLLIVDFAPHEQEFLREEQQHRYLGIKHEQIRRWSAGAGLEVTHHESLLPEAGKTGGLTVSLWMTMRPVSSNIHHLGARPSAGGESP
;
A
#
# COMPACT_ATOMS: atom_id res chain seq x y z
N MET A 1 11.89 -10.58 -21.65
CA MET A 1 12.96 -9.90 -20.86
C MET A 1 14.33 -10.16 -21.49
N GLU A 2 14.62 -11.39 -21.94
CA GLU A 2 15.80 -11.68 -22.79
C GLU A 2 15.80 -10.90 -24.12
N GLU A 3 14.63 -10.59 -24.70
CA GLU A 3 14.55 -9.77 -25.92
C GLU A 3 14.87 -8.27 -25.74
N ALA A 4 15.01 -7.76 -24.50
CA ALA A 4 15.06 -6.31 -24.24
C ALA A 4 16.35 -5.79 -23.54
N ASP A 5 17.37 -6.63 -23.29
CA ASP A 5 18.60 -6.29 -22.52
C ASP A 5 18.37 -5.38 -21.29
N LEU A 6 17.33 -5.67 -20.51
CA LEU A 6 16.97 -4.89 -19.33
C LEU A 6 17.78 -5.39 -18.12
N ARG A 7 18.88 -4.70 -17.81
CA ARG A 7 19.79 -5.08 -16.71
C ARG A 7 19.28 -4.75 -15.31
N HIS A 8 18.28 -3.86 -15.22
CA HIS A 8 17.72 -3.38 -13.93
C HIS A 8 16.28 -3.86 -13.69
N ALA A 9 15.85 -4.90 -14.39
CA ALA A 9 14.53 -5.52 -14.21
C ALA A 9 14.70 -7.00 -13.87
N GLN A 10 13.94 -7.48 -12.89
CA GLN A 10 13.90 -8.89 -12.53
C GLN A 10 12.45 -9.29 -12.29
N VAL A 11 12.09 -10.47 -12.79
CA VAL A 11 10.81 -11.11 -12.48
C VAL A 11 11.08 -12.17 -11.42
N ARG A 12 10.25 -12.21 -10.38
CA ARG A 12 10.34 -13.21 -9.31
C ARG A 12 8.97 -13.82 -9.12
N HIS A 13 8.94 -15.14 -9.01
CA HIS A 13 7.76 -15.82 -8.47
C HIS A 13 7.69 -15.56 -6.97
N GLY A 14 6.53 -15.17 -6.46
CA GLY A 14 6.36 -14.83 -5.05
C GLY A 14 4.89 -14.75 -4.67
N ASP A 15 4.62 -14.93 -3.39
CA ASP A 15 3.31 -14.72 -2.79
C ASP A 15 3.17 -13.26 -2.36
N LEU A 16 2.06 -12.62 -2.72
CA LEU A 16 1.78 -11.23 -2.35
C LEU A 16 1.63 -11.06 -0.83
N TYR A 17 1.23 -12.12 -0.13
CA TYR A 17 1.13 -12.15 1.33
C TYR A 17 2.47 -12.40 2.03
N GLN A 18 3.50 -12.84 1.28
CA GLN A 18 4.82 -13.14 1.81
C GLN A 18 5.89 -12.93 0.73
N LEU A 19 6.27 -11.66 0.54
CA LEU A 19 7.25 -11.27 -0.46
C LEU A 19 8.64 -11.81 -0.07
N PRO A 20 9.41 -12.35 -1.02
CA PRO A 20 10.78 -12.83 -0.79
C PRO A 20 11.78 -11.65 -0.72
N LEU A 21 11.46 -10.65 0.10
CA LEU A 21 12.21 -9.41 0.29
C LEU A 21 12.41 -9.13 1.78
N GLN A 22 13.55 -8.52 2.11
CA GLN A 22 13.85 -8.12 3.49
C GLN A 22 12.93 -6.98 3.93
N ALA A 23 12.63 -6.93 5.23
CA ALA A 23 11.88 -5.80 5.79
C ALA A 23 12.69 -4.51 5.62
N GLY A 24 12.03 -3.40 5.30
CA GLY A 24 12.70 -2.11 5.14
C GLY A 24 13.73 -2.05 4.01
N SER A 25 13.58 -2.84 2.95
CA SER A 25 14.56 -2.92 1.85
C SER A 25 14.15 -2.13 0.60
N VAL A 26 12.88 -1.71 0.49
CA VAL A 26 12.31 -1.14 -0.73
C VAL A 26 11.90 0.32 -0.53
N ASP A 27 12.19 1.18 -1.50
CA ASP A 27 11.79 2.60 -1.47
C ASP A 27 10.35 2.83 -1.97
N LEU A 28 9.91 2.04 -2.95
CA LEU A 28 8.59 2.11 -3.58
C LEU A 28 8.03 0.72 -3.87
N VAL A 29 6.78 0.48 -3.46
CA VAL A 29 5.99 -0.68 -3.91
C VAL A 29 4.85 -0.15 -4.80
N ILE A 30 4.52 -0.90 -5.86
CA ILE A 30 3.35 -0.63 -6.70
C ILE A 30 2.48 -1.87 -6.70
N ILE A 31 1.22 -1.71 -6.34
CA ILE A 31 0.16 -2.73 -6.44
C ILE A 31 -0.81 -2.25 -7.51
N HIS A 32 -0.86 -2.95 -8.63
CA HIS A 32 -1.62 -2.53 -9.80
C HIS A 32 -2.65 -3.59 -10.20
N GLN A 33 -3.92 -3.24 -10.09
CA GLN A 33 -5.09 -4.03 -10.51
C GLN A 33 -5.08 -5.46 -10.00
N VAL A 34 -4.84 -5.64 -8.70
CA VAL A 34 -4.80 -6.97 -8.09
C VAL A 34 -5.59 -7.06 -6.79
N LEU A 35 -5.83 -5.96 -6.06
CA LEU A 35 -6.48 -6.04 -4.75
C LEU A 35 -7.93 -6.53 -4.86
N HIS A 36 -8.61 -6.22 -5.97
CA HIS A 36 -9.97 -6.68 -6.23
C HIS A 36 -10.10 -8.21 -6.40
N PHE A 37 -9.00 -8.95 -6.59
CA PHE A 37 -8.96 -10.41 -6.64
C PHE A 37 -8.72 -11.08 -5.28
N LEU A 38 -8.22 -10.33 -4.30
CA LEU A 38 -7.72 -10.91 -3.05
C LEU A 38 -8.81 -11.20 -2.04
N ASP A 39 -8.62 -12.25 -1.24
CA ASP A 39 -9.47 -12.60 -0.10
C ASP A 39 -9.24 -11.63 1.07
N ASP A 40 -7.97 -11.28 1.26
CA ASP A 40 -7.50 -10.40 2.33
C ASP A 40 -6.58 -9.28 1.82
N PRO A 41 -7.14 -8.21 1.22
CA PRO A 41 -6.35 -7.06 0.79
C PRO A 41 -5.53 -6.42 1.92
N ALA A 42 -6.00 -6.49 3.17
CA ALA A 42 -5.32 -5.86 4.30
C ALA A 42 -3.98 -6.53 4.60
N SER A 43 -3.92 -7.86 4.57
CA SER A 43 -2.67 -8.61 4.75
C SER A 43 -1.66 -8.33 3.63
N ALA A 44 -2.11 -8.17 2.39
CA ALA A 44 -1.22 -7.78 1.29
C ALA A 44 -0.62 -6.37 1.50
N LEU A 45 -1.42 -5.41 1.99
CA LEU A 45 -0.92 -4.07 2.32
C LEU A 45 0.05 -4.10 3.50
N ALA A 46 -0.19 -4.96 4.50
CA ALA A 46 0.73 -5.15 5.63
C ALA A 46 2.08 -5.70 5.17
N GLU A 47 2.08 -6.65 4.23
CA GLU A 47 3.31 -7.21 3.66
C GLU A 47 4.06 -6.17 2.81
N ALA A 48 3.35 -5.37 2.01
CA ALA A 48 3.94 -4.23 1.32
C ALA A 48 4.57 -3.23 2.30
N ALA A 49 3.88 -2.91 3.40
CA ALA A 49 4.41 -2.03 4.45
C ALA A 49 5.66 -2.61 5.14
N ARG A 50 5.73 -3.93 5.32
CA ARG A 50 6.89 -4.62 5.91
C ARG A 50 8.15 -4.39 5.08
N VAL A 51 8.06 -4.56 3.76
CA VAL A 51 9.23 -4.43 2.86
C VAL A 51 9.64 -2.98 2.62
N LEU A 52 8.74 -2.02 2.82
CA LEU A 52 9.05 -0.60 2.66
C LEU A 52 10.01 -0.08 3.73
N LYS A 53 11.01 0.70 3.33
CA LYS A 53 11.83 1.52 4.24
C LYS A 53 10.94 2.52 5.02
N PRO A 54 11.35 2.98 6.21
CA PRO A 54 10.76 4.18 6.80
C PRO A 54 10.83 5.35 5.81
N GLY A 55 9.72 6.06 5.61
CA GLY A 55 9.59 7.09 4.56
C GLY A 55 9.34 6.56 3.15
N GLY A 56 9.35 5.23 2.96
CA GLY A 56 9.03 4.57 1.69
C GLY A 56 7.55 4.72 1.32
N ARG A 57 7.25 4.55 0.05
CA ARG A 57 5.91 4.78 -0.53
C ARG A 57 5.29 3.52 -1.11
N LEU A 58 3.97 3.43 -1.05
CA LEU A 58 3.19 2.43 -1.77
C LEU A 58 2.20 3.15 -2.68
N LEU A 59 2.20 2.81 -3.96
CA LEU A 59 1.18 3.23 -4.91
C LEU A 59 0.21 2.07 -5.12
N ILE A 60 -1.06 2.30 -4.85
CA ILE A 60 -2.16 1.38 -5.15
C ILE A 60 -2.92 1.94 -6.34
N VAL A 61 -3.08 1.14 -7.39
CA VAL A 61 -3.88 1.47 -8.57
C VAL A 61 -4.92 0.39 -8.73
N ASP A 62 -6.20 0.73 -8.57
CA ASP A 62 -7.28 -0.26 -8.67
C ASP A 62 -8.60 0.40 -9.09
N PHE A 63 -9.63 -0.40 -9.38
CA PHE A 63 -10.91 0.12 -9.83
C PHE A 63 -11.64 0.85 -8.69
N ALA A 64 -12.21 2.01 -9.00
CA ALA A 64 -13.20 2.65 -8.14
C ALA A 64 -14.50 1.80 -8.13
N PRO A 65 -15.37 1.95 -7.12
CA PRO A 65 -16.61 1.18 -7.02
C PRO A 65 -17.45 1.27 -8.30
N HIS A 66 -17.99 0.15 -8.74
CA HIS A 66 -18.83 0.05 -9.94
C HIS A 66 -19.90 -1.04 -9.80
N GLU A 67 -20.85 -1.08 -10.73
CA GLU A 67 -22.00 -2.01 -10.72
C GLU A 67 -21.92 -3.10 -11.82
N GLN A 68 -20.80 -3.18 -12.53
CA GLN A 68 -20.59 -4.16 -13.60
C GLN A 68 -20.41 -5.60 -13.06
N GLU A 69 -21.51 -6.29 -12.79
CA GLU A 69 -21.53 -7.63 -12.15
C GLU A 69 -20.89 -8.73 -13.00
N PHE A 70 -20.91 -8.62 -14.34
CA PHE A 70 -20.28 -9.60 -15.23
C PHE A 70 -18.79 -9.82 -14.92
N LEU A 71 -18.11 -8.81 -14.33
CA LEU A 71 -16.71 -8.93 -13.92
C LEU A 71 -16.52 -9.87 -12.72
N ARG A 72 -17.51 -10.03 -11.85
CA ARG A 72 -17.49 -11.04 -10.79
C ARG A 72 -17.68 -12.43 -11.37
N GLU A 73 -18.66 -12.58 -12.25
CA GLU A 73 -19.09 -13.87 -12.80
C GLU A 73 -18.06 -14.45 -13.78
N GLU A 74 -17.50 -13.61 -14.65
CA GLU A 74 -16.66 -14.05 -15.76
C GLU A 74 -15.16 -13.79 -15.53
N GLN A 75 -14.81 -12.73 -14.78
CA GLN A 75 -13.43 -12.29 -14.59
C GLN A 75 -12.93 -12.51 -13.16
N GLN A 76 -13.70 -13.18 -12.31
CA GLN A 76 -13.33 -13.51 -10.92
C GLN A 76 -13.05 -12.28 -10.02
N HIS A 77 -13.62 -11.11 -10.32
CA HIS A 77 -13.55 -9.96 -9.43
C HIS A 77 -14.26 -10.30 -8.10
N ARG A 78 -13.53 -10.30 -6.98
CA ARG A 78 -14.14 -10.44 -5.65
C ARG A 78 -14.77 -9.14 -5.18
N TYR A 79 -14.16 -8.02 -5.54
CA TYR A 79 -14.68 -6.68 -5.30
C TYR A 79 -15.02 -6.01 -6.63
N LEU A 80 -16.21 -5.39 -6.72
CA LEU A 80 -16.60 -4.54 -7.84
C LEU A 80 -16.03 -3.13 -7.63
N GLY A 81 -14.70 -3.07 -7.66
CA GLY A 81 -13.94 -1.90 -7.24
C GLY A 81 -13.85 -1.74 -5.72
N ILE A 82 -12.99 -0.81 -5.29
CA ILE A 82 -12.63 -0.61 -3.89
C ILE A 82 -12.96 0.82 -3.48
N LYS A 83 -13.69 0.97 -2.38
CA LYS A 83 -14.01 2.29 -1.83
C LYS A 83 -12.78 2.94 -1.21
N HIS A 84 -12.67 4.26 -1.31
CA HIS A 84 -11.58 5.03 -0.73
C HIS A 84 -11.43 4.76 0.79
N GLU A 85 -12.55 4.62 1.52
CA GLU A 85 -12.55 4.35 2.96
C GLU A 85 -11.99 2.97 3.30
N GLN A 86 -12.17 1.98 2.41
CA GLN A 86 -11.58 0.65 2.59
C GLN A 86 -10.06 0.72 2.48
N ILE A 87 -9.54 1.39 1.45
CA ILE A 87 -8.09 1.61 1.30
C ILE A 87 -7.52 2.35 2.49
N ARG A 88 -8.18 3.42 2.97
CA ARG A 88 -7.74 4.15 4.17
C ARG A 88 -7.67 3.24 5.39
N ARG A 89 -8.70 2.42 5.61
CA ARG A 89 -8.76 1.52 6.77
C ARG A 89 -7.67 0.45 6.73
N TRP A 90 -7.51 -0.22 5.59
CA TRP A 90 -6.49 -1.25 5.43
C TRP A 90 -5.07 -0.67 5.52
N SER A 91 -4.83 0.49 4.89
CA SER A 91 -3.54 1.19 4.97
C SER A 91 -3.21 1.57 6.42
N ALA A 92 -4.17 2.16 7.15
CA ALA A 92 -3.97 2.51 8.55
C ALA A 92 -3.67 1.28 9.42
N GLY A 93 -4.37 0.17 9.20
CA GLY A 93 -4.08 -1.11 9.89
C GLY A 93 -2.68 -1.67 9.61
N ALA A 94 -2.11 -1.36 8.43
CA ALA A 94 -0.75 -1.70 8.04
C ALA A 94 0.31 -0.68 8.51
N GLY A 95 -0.08 0.37 9.24
CA GLY A 95 0.83 1.45 9.64
C GLY A 95 1.24 2.37 8.47
N LEU A 96 0.44 2.42 7.42
CA LEU A 96 0.61 3.31 6.27
C LEU A 96 -0.36 4.49 6.36
N GLU A 97 0.10 5.65 5.91
CA GLU A 97 -0.72 6.85 5.77
C GLU A 97 -1.06 7.09 4.30
N VAL A 98 -2.34 7.28 3.96
CA VAL A 98 -2.75 7.68 2.61
C VAL A 98 -2.52 9.20 2.46
N THR A 99 -1.57 9.57 1.61
CA THR A 99 -1.15 10.97 1.41
C THR A 99 -1.80 11.62 0.19
N HIS A 100 -2.23 10.82 -0.79
CA HIS A 100 -2.90 11.31 -2.00
C HIS A 100 -3.90 10.29 -2.54
N HIS A 101 -5.00 10.78 -3.13
CA HIS A 101 -5.95 9.99 -3.89
C HIS A 101 -6.41 10.76 -5.11
N GLU A 102 -6.36 10.11 -6.27
CA GLU A 102 -6.85 10.62 -7.54
C GLU A 102 -7.74 9.56 -8.21
N SER A 103 -8.70 10.01 -9.02
CA SER A 103 -9.50 9.13 -9.86
C SER A 103 -9.33 9.52 -11.32
N LEU A 104 -9.00 8.54 -12.15
CA LEU A 104 -8.91 8.64 -13.60
C LEU A 104 -10.21 8.10 -14.19
N LEU A 105 -10.95 9.00 -14.84
CA LEU A 105 -12.16 8.65 -15.56
C LEU A 105 -11.81 7.86 -16.82
N PRO A 106 -12.69 6.94 -17.27
CA PRO A 106 -12.52 6.33 -18.57
C PRO A 106 -12.56 7.38 -19.69
N GLU A 107 -11.93 7.06 -20.83
CA GLU A 107 -11.95 7.92 -22.01
C GLU A 107 -13.38 8.26 -22.43
N ALA A 108 -13.61 9.53 -22.78
CA ALA A 108 -14.90 10.01 -23.22
C ALA A 108 -15.38 9.22 -24.45
N GLY A 109 -16.60 8.68 -24.37
CA GLY A 109 -17.21 7.89 -25.45
C GLY A 109 -16.93 6.38 -25.38
N LYS A 110 -16.12 5.90 -24.43
CA LYS A 110 -15.90 4.46 -24.24
C LYS A 110 -17.01 3.82 -23.40
N THR A 111 -17.87 3.03 -24.03
CA THR A 111 -18.90 2.24 -23.33
C THR A 111 -18.22 1.18 -22.45
N GLY A 112 -18.67 1.04 -21.21
CA GLY A 112 -18.17 0.02 -20.28
C GLY A 112 -16.82 0.33 -19.62
N GLY A 113 -16.26 1.52 -19.82
CA GLY A 113 -15.02 1.93 -19.15
C GLY A 113 -15.18 2.03 -17.63
N LEU A 114 -14.18 1.57 -16.90
CA LEU A 114 -14.12 1.67 -15.43
C LEU A 114 -13.27 2.86 -15.01
N THR A 115 -13.72 3.55 -13.96
CA THR A 115 -12.91 4.55 -13.26
C THR A 115 -11.80 3.85 -12.49
N VAL A 116 -10.57 4.32 -12.66
CA VAL A 116 -9.40 3.83 -11.92
C VAL A 116 -9.05 4.81 -10.82
N SER A 117 -8.85 4.35 -9.60
CA SER A 117 -8.36 5.14 -8.49
C SER A 117 -6.88 4.86 -8.21
N LEU A 118 -6.14 5.92 -7.91
CA LEU A 118 -4.74 5.88 -7.52
C LEU A 118 -4.63 6.39 -6.09
N TRP A 119 -4.08 5.59 -5.19
CA TRP A 119 -3.78 5.99 -3.83
C TRP A 119 -2.28 5.97 -3.61
N MET A 120 -1.70 7.11 -3.26
CA MET A 120 -0.34 7.17 -2.74
C MET A 120 -0.41 7.02 -1.23
N THR A 121 0.38 6.09 -0.70
CA THR A 121 0.57 5.91 0.73
C THR A 121 2.03 6.01 1.12
N MET A 122 2.29 6.30 2.38
CA MET A 122 3.64 6.42 2.94
C MET A 122 3.76 5.63 4.23
N ARG A 123 4.89 4.94 4.42
CA ARG A 123 5.28 4.40 5.72
C ARG A 123 5.93 5.54 6.53
N PRO A 124 5.38 5.94 7.69
CA PRO A 124 5.96 7.01 8.48
C PRO A 124 7.39 6.70 8.92
N VAL A 125 8.22 7.73 9.04
CA VAL A 125 9.51 7.62 9.72
C VAL A 125 9.24 7.57 11.22
N SER A 126 9.71 6.52 11.91
CA SER A 126 9.58 6.45 13.36
C SER A 126 10.40 7.58 14.00
N SER A 127 9.71 8.55 14.62
CA SER A 127 10.37 9.60 15.40
C SER A 127 10.81 9.03 16.75
N ASN A 128 12.10 8.73 16.90
CA ASN A 128 12.69 8.49 18.23
C ASN A 128 12.78 9.82 18.99
N ILE A 129 11.67 10.27 19.57
CA ILE A 129 11.73 11.29 20.62
C ILE A 129 12.17 10.58 21.90
N HIS A 130 13.49 10.42 22.06
CA HIS A 130 14.07 10.10 23.35
C HIS A 130 13.73 11.24 24.31
N HIS A 131 12.86 10.96 25.28
CA HIS A 131 12.53 11.87 26.37
C HIS A 131 13.77 12.06 27.24
N LEU A 132 14.53 13.12 26.97
CA LEU A 132 15.70 13.50 27.75
C LEU A 132 15.24 14.25 29.02
N GLY A 133 15.34 13.56 30.17
CA GLY A 133 15.76 14.17 31.43
C GLY A 133 14.70 14.85 32.30
N ALA A 134 14.24 14.14 33.32
CA ALA A 134 14.11 14.70 34.66
C ALA A 134 14.47 13.63 35.71
N ARG A 135 15.73 13.65 36.17
CA ARG A 135 16.10 13.00 37.43
C ARG A 135 15.74 13.96 38.56
N PRO A 136 14.97 13.55 39.58
CA PRO A 136 14.86 14.36 40.79
C PRO A 136 16.22 14.38 41.51
N SER A 137 16.72 15.58 41.76
CA SER A 137 17.90 15.80 42.59
C SER A 137 17.57 15.44 44.04
N ALA A 138 18.08 14.30 44.51
CA ALA A 138 18.24 14.04 45.92
C ALA A 138 19.46 14.84 46.42
N GLY A 139 19.21 15.88 47.21
CA GLY A 139 20.15 16.44 48.18
C GLY A 139 19.31 16.73 49.42
N GLY A 140 19.50 16.10 50.57
CA GLY A 140 20.77 15.71 51.17
C GLY A 140 21.07 16.74 52.25
N GLU A 141 20.73 16.37 53.48
CA GLU A 141 20.87 17.14 54.72
C GLU A 141 22.26 17.77 54.90
N SER A 142 22.29 18.84 55.69
CA SER A 142 23.49 19.36 56.34
C SER A 142 23.09 20.04 57.66
N PRO A 143 24.01 20.11 58.64
CA PRO A 143 23.84 19.62 60.01
C PRO A 143 23.24 20.61 61.02
#